data_AF-A0ABC8TLI3-F1
#
_entry.id   AF-A0ABC8TLI3-F1
#
_cell.length_a   1.000
_cell.length_b   1.000
_cell.length_c   1.000
_cell.angle_alpha   90.00
_cell.angle_beta   90.00
_cell.angle_gamma   90.00
#
_symmetry.space_group_name_H-M   'P 1'
#
loop_
_entity.id
_entity.type
_entity.pdbx_description
1 polymer ?
#
loop_
_entity_poly.entity_id
_entity_poly.type
_entity_poly.pdbx_seq_one_letter_code
_entity_poly.pdbx_strand_id
1 'polypeptide(L)'
;MATTLHCPILLALVFYLSTTSFAGDSAVVARPVVHIISAMNKNTAPINLRCKVNGAVKILHALNAGEDYQWSAAENDVYYCDVIWDRWFAAWHGFEPKRDQGQETIFWK
;
A
#
# COMPACT_ATOMS: atom_id res chain seq x y z
N MET A 1 -40.26 14.28 58.58
CA MET A 1 -38.84 13.87 58.69
C MET A 1 -38.51 13.04 57.45
N ALA A 2 -37.29 13.19 56.97
CA ALA A 2 -36.87 13.07 55.57
C ALA A 2 -37.08 11.69 54.92
N THR A 3 -37.62 11.70 53.70
CA THR A 3 -37.56 10.60 52.73
C THR A 3 -36.26 10.71 51.93
N THR A 4 -35.28 9.88 52.27
CA THR A 4 -34.04 9.71 51.50
C THR A 4 -34.33 8.87 50.26
N LEU A 5 -34.44 9.52 49.10
CA LEU A 5 -34.64 8.84 47.83
C LEU A 5 -33.85 9.52 46.70
N HIS A 6 -32.52 9.61 46.85
CA HIS A 6 -31.64 10.25 45.86
C HIS A 6 -30.32 9.48 45.75
N CYS A 7 -30.35 8.19 45.41
CA CYS A 7 -29.11 7.41 45.25
C CYS A 7 -29.00 6.46 44.05
N PRO A 8 -30.07 5.96 43.37
CA PRO A 8 -29.85 5.02 42.27
C PRO A 8 -29.59 5.71 40.92
N ILE A 9 -30.05 6.96 40.74
CA ILE A 9 -29.98 7.67 39.45
C ILE A 9 -28.58 8.24 39.17
N LEU A 10 -27.87 8.68 40.22
CA LEU A 10 -26.52 9.24 40.09
C LEU A 10 -25.48 8.18 39.70
N LEU A 11 -25.62 6.93 40.14
CA LEU A 11 -24.69 5.86 39.78
C LEU A 11 -24.81 5.41 38.32
N ALA A 12 -26.01 5.45 37.75
CA ALA A 12 -26.24 5.04 36.35
C ALA A 12 -25.62 6.02 35.34
N LEU A 13 -25.55 7.30 35.69
CA LEU A 13 -24.98 8.35 34.83
C LEU A 13 -23.45 8.26 34.72
N VAL A 14 -22.77 7.85 35.79
CA VAL A 14 -21.29 7.70 35.78
C VAL A 14 -20.87 6.50 34.93
N PHE A 15 -21.65 5.42 34.88
CA PHE A 15 -21.35 4.27 34.01
C PHE A 15 -21.52 4.55 32.51
N TYR A 16 -22.40 5.50 32.14
CA TYR A 16 -22.60 5.89 30.74
C TYR A 16 -21.50 6.78 30.16
N LEU A 17 -20.72 7.46 31.01
CA LEU A 17 -19.63 8.35 30.59
C LEU A 17 -18.30 7.60 30.35
N SER A 18 -18.21 6.31 30.70
CA SER A 18 -16.96 5.54 30.66
C SER A 18 -16.66 4.83 29.33
N THR A 19 -17.58 4.83 28.36
CA THR A 19 -17.51 3.91 27.20
C THR A 19 -17.13 4.53 25.86
N THR A 20 -16.57 5.74 25.81
CA THR A 20 -16.08 6.31 24.55
C THR A 20 -14.59 6.67 24.58
N SER A 21 -13.76 5.74 25.04
CA SER A 21 -12.38 5.69 24.57
C SER A 21 -12.38 5.17 23.14
N PHE A 22 -12.66 6.05 22.17
CA PHE A 22 -12.27 5.84 20.78
C PHE A 22 -10.74 5.84 20.81
N ALA A 23 -10.15 4.65 20.91
CA ALA A 23 -8.75 4.46 20.58
C ALA A 23 -8.65 4.93 19.13
N GLY A 24 -8.12 6.14 18.94
CA GLY A 24 -7.66 6.61 17.64
C GLY A 24 -6.51 5.70 17.27
N ASP A 25 -6.86 4.54 16.71
CA ASP A 25 -5.94 3.68 16.01
C ASP A 25 -5.36 4.60 14.94
N SER A 26 -4.11 5.00 15.16
CA SER A 26 -3.36 5.71 14.13
C SER A 26 -3.16 4.66 13.07
N ALA A 27 -4.17 4.50 12.21
CA ALA A 27 -4.18 3.53 11.13
C ALA A 27 -2.94 3.87 10.32
N VAL A 28 -1.89 3.08 10.51
CA VAL A 28 -0.73 3.08 9.64
C VAL A 28 -1.35 2.80 8.29
N VAL A 29 -1.41 3.81 7.42
CA VAL A 29 -1.96 3.65 6.07
C VAL A 29 -1.00 2.69 5.39
N ALA A 30 -1.36 1.40 5.41
CA ALA A 30 -0.56 0.34 4.82
C ALA A 30 -0.46 0.64 3.33
N ARG A 31 0.77 0.86 2.88
CA ARG A 31 1.04 1.20 1.49
C ARG A 31 1.23 -0.10 0.71
N PRO A 32 0.53 -0.29 -0.42
CA PRO A 32 0.66 -1.51 -1.20
C PRO A 32 2.12 -1.75 -1.60
N VAL A 33 2.55 -3.02 -1.58
CA VAL A 33 3.87 -3.44 -2.05
C VAL A 33 3.74 -4.00 -3.46
N VAL A 34 4.47 -3.43 -4.40
CA VAL A 34 4.51 -3.90 -5.79
C VAL A 34 5.74 -4.80 -5.97
N HIS A 35 5.52 -5.96 -6.56
CA HIS A 35 6.53 -6.95 -6.94
C HIS A 35 6.64 -7.05 -8.46
N ILE A 36 7.85 -6.97 -8.99
CA ILE A 36 8.16 -7.21 -10.40
C ILE A 36 9.14 -8.38 -10.47
N ILE A 37 8.66 -9.50 -10.99
CA ILE A 37 9.39 -10.75 -11.05
C ILE A 37 9.87 -10.98 -12.47
N SER A 38 11.18 -11.07 -12.69
CA SER A 38 11.71 -11.39 -14.01
C SER A 38 11.45 -12.85 -14.38
N ALA A 39 10.60 -13.07 -15.38
CA ALA A 39 10.38 -14.39 -15.97
C ALA A 39 11.50 -14.85 -16.93
N MET A 40 12.61 -14.11 -17.00
CA MET A 40 13.69 -14.40 -17.94
C MET A 40 14.45 -15.68 -17.59
N ASN A 41 14.96 -16.34 -18.61
CA ASN A 41 15.82 -17.51 -18.45
C ASN A 41 17.14 -17.12 -17.77
N LYS A 42 17.75 -18.07 -17.04
CA LYS A 42 19.09 -17.87 -16.47
C LYS A 42 20.08 -17.49 -17.57
N ASN A 43 21.06 -16.64 -17.22
CA ASN A 43 22.11 -16.12 -18.11
C ASN A 43 21.64 -15.15 -19.20
N THR A 44 20.41 -14.65 -19.16
CA THR A 44 20.02 -13.50 -19.99
C THR A 44 20.54 -12.21 -19.39
N ALA A 45 20.85 -11.23 -20.25
CA ALA A 45 21.16 -9.88 -19.80
C ALA A 45 19.98 -9.26 -19.01
N PRO A 46 20.24 -8.42 -18.00
CA PRO A 46 19.20 -7.78 -17.21
C PRO A 46 18.25 -6.92 -18.04
N ILE A 47 17.00 -6.81 -17.58
CA ILE A 47 15.98 -5.95 -18.17
C ILE A 47 16.01 -4.59 -17.46
N ASN A 48 16.03 -3.49 -18.21
CA ASN A 48 15.96 -2.16 -17.60
C ASN A 48 14.51 -1.81 -17.25
N LEU A 49 14.16 -1.88 -15.97
CA LEU A 49 12.89 -1.44 -15.41
C LEU A 49 12.96 0.05 -15.07
N ARG A 50 11.94 0.79 -15.50
CA ARG A 50 11.73 2.18 -15.13
C ARG A 50 10.28 2.39 -14.75
N CYS A 51 10.01 3.06 -13.64
CA CYS A 51 8.67 3.52 -13.30
C CYS A 51 8.65 5.01 -13.01
N LYS A 52 7.61 5.69 -13.49
CA LYS A 52 7.36 7.11 -13.31
C LYS A 52 6.05 7.34 -12.58
N VAL A 53 6.03 8.36 -11.74
CA VAL A 53 4.83 8.91 -11.12
C VAL A 53 4.83 10.40 -11.40
N ASN A 54 3.72 10.94 -11.92
CA ASN A 54 3.63 12.35 -12.30
C ASN A 54 4.78 12.83 -13.22
N GLY A 55 5.21 11.97 -14.14
CA GLY A 55 6.30 12.24 -15.08
C GLY A 55 7.72 12.14 -14.48
N ALA A 56 7.87 12.07 -13.16
CA ALA A 56 9.15 11.91 -12.49
C ALA A 56 9.53 10.43 -12.36
N VAL A 57 10.79 10.08 -12.67
CA VAL A 57 11.31 8.72 -12.48
C VAL A 57 11.44 8.44 -10.99
N LYS A 58 10.78 7.38 -10.51
CA LYS A 58 10.82 6.93 -9.11
C LYS A 58 11.59 5.64 -8.96
N ILE A 59 11.46 4.76 -9.94
CA ILE A 59 12.15 3.48 -10.00
C ILE A 59 12.99 3.46 -11.25
N LEU A 60 14.26 3.08 -11.10
CA LEU A 60 15.17 2.74 -12.17
C LEU A 60 16.01 1.57 -11.69
N HIS A 61 15.82 0.40 -12.28
CA HIS A 61 16.43 -0.84 -11.79
C HIS A 61 16.79 -1.77 -12.96
N ALA A 62 17.92 -2.46 -12.83
CA ALA A 62 18.32 -3.51 -13.77
C ALA A 62 17.89 -4.86 -13.22
N LEU A 63 16.79 -5.41 -13.74
CA LEU A 63 16.15 -6.61 -13.25
C LEU A 63 16.83 -7.86 -13.82
N ASN A 64 17.49 -8.62 -12.97
CA ASN A 64 18.19 -9.86 -13.34
C ASN A 64 17.20 -11.01 -13.58
N ALA A 65 17.66 -12.07 -14.25
CA ALA A 65 16.85 -13.27 -14.48
C ALA A 65 16.39 -13.91 -13.17
N GLY A 66 15.07 -14.07 -13.00
CA GLY A 66 14.47 -14.63 -11.79
C GLY A 66 14.44 -13.70 -10.58
N GLU A 67 14.90 -12.45 -10.70
CA GLU A 67 14.84 -11.47 -9.62
C GLU A 67 13.40 -11.05 -9.32
N ASP A 68 13.06 -10.95 -8.03
CA ASP A 68 11.85 -10.29 -7.53
C ASP A 68 12.24 -8.94 -6.94
N TYR A 69 11.98 -7.87 -7.69
CA TYR A 69 12.20 -6.51 -7.24
C TYR A 69 10.91 -5.94 -6.66
N GLN A 70 10.99 -5.42 -5.44
CA GLN A 70 9.85 -4.92 -4.71
C GLN A 70 10.00 -3.46 -4.25
N TRP A 71 8.91 -2.71 -4.27
CA TRP A 71 8.84 -1.38 -3.66
C TRP A 71 7.46 -1.11 -3.05
N SER A 72 7.40 -0.17 -2.12
CA SER A 72 6.14 0.33 -1.58
C SER A 72 5.59 1.48 -2.44
N ALA A 73 4.33 1.41 -2.84
CA ALA A 73 3.61 2.46 -3.55
C ALA A 73 3.32 3.63 -2.60
N ALA A 74 4.33 4.48 -2.38
CA ALA A 74 4.26 5.61 -1.47
C ALA A 74 3.49 6.81 -2.03
N GLU A 75 3.28 6.89 -3.33
CA GLU A 75 2.51 7.94 -3.96
C GLU A 75 1.10 7.43 -4.24
N ASN A 76 0.08 8.20 -3.86
CA ASN A 76 -1.31 7.86 -4.14
C ASN A 76 -1.67 8.24 -5.59
N ASP A 77 -0.93 7.68 -6.54
CA ASP A 77 -1.03 7.99 -7.97
C ASP A 77 -0.56 6.80 -8.81
N VAL A 78 -0.75 6.88 -10.13
CA VAL A 78 -0.40 5.83 -11.07
C VAL A 78 1.12 5.73 -11.23
N TYR A 79 1.65 4.53 -11.02
CA TYR A 79 3.02 4.18 -11.35
C TYR A 79 3.04 3.64 -12.77
N TYR A 80 3.40 4.48 -13.74
CA TYR A 80 3.59 4.06 -15.12
C TYR A 80 4.96 3.43 -15.27
N CYS A 81 5.00 2.12 -15.48
CA CYS A 81 6.21 1.33 -15.62
C CYS A 81 6.46 0.94 -17.07
N ASP A 82 7.74 0.92 -17.45
CA ASP A 82 8.21 0.40 -18.71
C ASP A 82 9.46 -0.44 -18.49
N VAL A 83 9.63 -1.45 -19.34
CA VAL A 83 10.85 -2.23 -19.43
C VAL A 83 11.40 -2.19 -20.84
N ILE A 84 12.72 -2.16 -20.94
CA ILE A 84 13.44 -2.25 -22.20
C ILE A 84 14.47 -3.37 -22.10
N TRP A 85 14.44 -4.27 -23.07
CA TRP A 85 15.39 -5.35 -23.24
C TRP A 85 15.80 -5.46 -24.71
N ASP A 86 17.00 -4.95 -25.04
CA ASP A 86 17.48 -4.82 -26.42
C ASP A 86 16.46 -4.06 -27.29
N ARG A 87 15.85 -4.71 -28.29
CA ARG A 87 14.80 -4.14 -29.15
C ARG A 87 13.37 -4.30 -28.63
N TRP A 88 13.19 -5.05 -27.54
CA TRP A 88 11.89 -5.37 -26.97
C TRP A 88 11.54 -4.40 -25.86
N PHE A 89 10.26 -4.02 -25.78
CA PHE A 89 9.76 -3.17 -24.72
C PHE A 89 8.35 -3.60 -24.31
N ALA A 90 8.01 -3.34 -23.06
CA ALA A 90 6.64 -3.43 -22.56
C ALA A 90 6.39 -2.26 -21.60
N ALA A 91 5.15 -1.81 -21.52
CA ALA A 91 4.73 -0.74 -20.62
C ALA A 91 3.38 -1.06 -20.01
N TRP A 92 3.19 -0.73 -18.74
CA TRP A 92 1.98 -1.02 -17.98
C TRP A 92 1.86 -0.10 -16.76
N HIS A 93 0.69 -0.11 -16.11
CA HIS A 93 0.49 0.55 -14.82
C HIS A 93 0.91 -0.40 -13.70
N GLY A 94 2.12 -0.22 -13.15
CA GLY A 94 2.65 -1.04 -12.05
C GLY A 94 1.83 -0.95 -10.78
N PHE A 95 1.24 0.23 -10.52
CA PHE A 95 0.25 0.46 -9.48
C PHE A 95 -0.74 1.53 -9.96
N GLU A 96 -2.02 1.38 -9.62
CA GLU A 96 -3.05 2.37 -9.89
C GLU A 96 -4.05 2.41 -8.72
N PRO A 97 -4.21 3.57 -8.03
CA PRO A 97 -5.02 3.67 -6.81
C PRO A 97 -6.47 3.16 -6.95
N LYS A 98 -7.09 3.41 -8.10
CA LYS A 98 -8.47 2.99 -8.35
C LYS A 98 -8.59 1.48 -8.61
N ARG A 99 -7.61 0.91 -9.33
CA ARG A 99 -7.60 -0.51 -9.69
C ARG A 99 -7.20 -1.38 -8.51
N ASP A 100 -6.22 -0.92 -7.74
CA ASP A 100 -5.54 -1.71 -6.70
C ASP A 100 -6.02 -1.32 -5.29
N GLN A 101 -7.19 -0.70 -5.18
CA GLN A 101 -7.73 -0.27 -3.89
C GLN A 101 -7.91 -1.45 -2.95
N GLY A 102 -7.36 -1.33 -1.73
CA GLY A 102 -7.43 -2.37 -0.70
C GLY A 102 -6.51 -3.56 -0.93
N GLN A 103 -5.70 -3.57 -2.00
CA GLN A 103 -4.68 -4.59 -2.21
C GLN A 103 -3.45 -4.25 -1.38
N GLU A 104 -3.00 -5.19 -0.54
CA GLU A 104 -1.74 -5.06 0.20
C GLU A 104 -0.53 -5.31 -0.71
N THR A 105 -0.69 -6.16 -1.73
CA THR A 105 0.38 -6.59 -2.61
C THR A 105 -0.08 -6.69 -4.06
N ILE A 106 0.75 -6.21 -4.99
CA ILE A 106 0.54 -6.27 -6.44
C ILE A 106 1.71 -7.02 -7.08
N PHE A 107 1.43 -7.95 -8.01
CA PHE A 107 2.44 -8.75 -8.69
C PHE A 107 2.41 -8.57 -10.20
N TRP A 108 3.59 -8.45 -10.80
CA TRP A 108 3.82 -8.50 -12.24
C TRP A 108 4.96 -9.47 -12.56
N LYS A 109 4.84 -10.18 -13.68
CA LYS A 109 5.80 -11.18 -14.12
C LYS A 109 5.98 -11.16 -15.64
#